data_AF-A0A256HUI8-F1
#
_entry.id   AF-A0A256HUI8-F1
#
_cell.length_a   1.000
_cell.length_b   1.000
_cell.length_c   1.000
_cell.angle_alpha   90.00
_cell.angle_beta   90.00
_cell.angle_gamma   90.00
#
_symmetry.space_group_name_H-M   'P 1'
#
loop_
_entity.id
_entity.type
_entity.pdbx_description
1 polymer ?
#
loop_
_entity_poly.entity_id
_entity_poly.type
_entity_poly.pdbx_seq_one_letter_code
_entity_poly.pdbx_strand_id
1 'polypeptide(L)'
;MTELLECRDCGHRTFYEKHRCPECGGAEFDGVAAGTGELLSVTTVHVTPDGVREPNALGLAAFPGGANVVAQLDETLSIGDGVRLVGDRELRATDDGPLRGVRLAAVE
;
A
#
# COMPACT_ATOMS: atom_id res chain seq x y z
N MET A 1 -3.26 8.88 -4.35
CA MET A 1 -2.01 8.65 -3.61
C MET A 1 -1.50 7.26 -3.96
N THR A 2 -0.64 7.15 -4.97
CA THR A 2 0.00 5.88 -5.41
C THR A 2 1.52 6.06 -5.50
N GLU A 3 2.02 7.21 -5.06
CA GLU A 3 3.44 7.55 -4.97
C GLU A 3 3.99 7.10 -3.62
N LEU A 4 5.31 6.92 -3.59
CA LEU A 4 6.09 6.78 -2.37
C LEU A 4 6.80 8.11 -2.07
N LEU A 5 7.28 8.24 -0.85
CA LEU A 5 8.05 9.38 -0.38
C LEU A 5 9.49 8.94 -0.20
N GLU A 6 10.38 9.44 -1.04
CA GLU A 6 11.81 9.15 -1.01
C GLU A 6 12.55 10.20 -0.18
N CYS A 7 13.30 9.77 0.83
CA CYS A 7 14.14 10.66 1.63
C CYS A 7 15.28 11.22 0.76
N ARG A 8 15.42 12.54 0.69
CA ARG A 8 16.47 13.21 -0.10
C ARG A 8 17.89 12.84 0.32
N ASP A 9 18.09 12.53 1.60
CA ASP A 9 19.41 12.32 2.16
C ASP A 9 19.95 10.90 1.94
N CYS A 10 19.08 9.88 1.93
CA CYS A 10 19.52 8.47 1.86
C CYS A 10 18.76 7.59 0.86
N GLY A 11 17.72 8.12 0.19
CA GLY A 11 16.92 7.37 -0.79
C GLY A 11 15.96 6.34 -0.18
N HIS A 12 15.88 6.22 1.15
CA HIS A 12 14.88 5.33 1.77
C HIS A 12 13.47 5.84 1.48
N ARG A 13 12.56 4.91 1.14
CA ARG A 13 11.19 5.23 0.74
C ARG A 13 10.18 4.78 1.77
N THR A 14 9.16 5.61 2.00
CA THR A 14 8.00 5.29 2.82
C THR A 14 6.71 5.53 2.05
N PHE A 15 5.62 4.84 2.42
CA PHE A 15 4.31 5.09 1.82
C PHE A 15 3.57 6.25 2.50
N TYR A 16 3.57 6.27 3.84
CA TYR A 16 3.01 7.38 4.61
C TYR A 16 4.05 8.45 4.87
N GLU A 17 3.59 9.69 4.95
CA GLU A 17 4.41 10.82 5.39
C GLU A 17 5.04 10.55 6.77
N LYS A 18 6.31 10.93 6.88
CA LYS A 18 7.08 10.87 8.12
C LYS A 18 7.72 12.23 8.34
N HIS A 19 7.72 12.70 9.59
CA HIS A 19 8.46 13.90 9.95
C HIS A 19 9.99 13.70 9.88
N ARG A 20 10.45 12.46 10.02
CA ARG A 20 11.87 12.07 9.99
C ARG A 20 12.02 10.72 9.31
N CYS A 21 13.07 10.57 8.50
CA CYS A 21 13.42 9.31 7.87
C CYS A 21 13.80 8.27 8.94
N PRO A 22 13.18 7.06 8.94
CA PRO A 22 13.48 6.04 9.94
C PRO A 22 14.91 5.49 9.83
N GLU A 23 15.55 5.62 8.66
CA GLU A 23 16.91 5.11 8.43
C GLU A 23 17.99 6.13 8.79
N CYS A 24 17.85 7.40 8.38
CA CYS A 24 18.92 8.41 8.53
C CYS A 24 18.53 9.65 9.36
N GLY A 25 17.26 9.85 9.69
CA GLY A 25 16.77 11.04 10.41
C GLY A 25 16.59 12.32 9.57
N GLY A 26 16.80 12.27 8.26
CA GLY A 26 16.50 13.36 7.32
C GLY A 26 15.04 13.81 7.38
N ALA A 27 14.75 15.07 7.07
CA ALA A 27 13.40 15.65 7.18
C ALA A 27 12.71 15.89 5.84
N GLU A 28 13.45 15.87 4.74
CA GLU A 28 12.92 16.19 3.41
C GLU A 28 12.68 14.93 2.60
N PHE A 29 11.51 14.88 1.97
CA PHE A 29 11.07 13.77 1.13
C PHE A 29 10.49 14.29 -0.18
N ASP A 30 10.73 13.56 -1.26
CA ASP A 30 10.15 13.81 -2.57
C ASP A 30 9.16 12.70 -2.95
N GLY A 31 8.07 13.08 -3.61
CA GLY A 31 7.13 12.14 -4.21
C GLY A 31 7.78 11.43 -5.41
N VAL A 32 7.74 10.10 -5.41
CA VAL A 32 8.25 9.27 -6.51
C VAL A 32 7.26 8.18 -6.87
N ALA A 33 7.25 7.75 -8.14
CA ALA A 33 6.46 6.61 -8.56
C ALA A 33 6.85 5.36 -7.75
N ALA A 34 5.85 4.62 -7.25
CA ALA A 34 6.10 3.42 -6.44
C ALA A 34 6.84 2.31 -7.21
N GLY A 35 6.63 2.24 -8.54
CA GLY A 35 7.10 1.13 -9.36
C GLY A 35 6.37 -0.17 -9.07
N THR A 36 6.97 -1.28 -9.47
CA THR A 36 6.48 -2.64 -9.18
C THR A 36 7.01 -3.11 -7.83
N GLY A 37 6.10 -3.58 -6.97
CA GLY A 37 6.43 -4.29 -5.75
C GLY A 37 6.28 -5.81 -5.91
N GLU A 38 6.68 -6.53 -4.87
CA GLU A 38 6.51 -7.98 -4.74
C GLU A 38 5.60 -8.28 -3.54
N LEU A 39 4.63 -9.16 -3.72
CA LEU A 39 3.72 -9.58 -2.67
C LEU A 39 4.42 -10.58 -1.73
N LEU A 40 4.67 -10.18 -0.47
CA LEU A 40 5.40 -10.98 0.51
C LEU A 40 4.50 -11.87 1.37
N SER A 41 3.27 -11.45 1.59
CA SER A 41 2.31 -12.19 2.42
C SER A 41 0.88 -11.87 2.01
N VAL A 42 0.00 -12.85 2.16
CA VAL A 42 -1.44 -12.75 1.88
C VAL A 42 -2.23 -13.32 3.05
N THR A 43 -3.32 -12.67 3.39
CA THR A 43 -4.31 -13.18 4.33
C THR A 43 -5.72 -12.83 3.86
N THR A 44 -6.70 -13.61 4.32
CA THR A 44 -8.12 -13.34 4.05
C THR A 44 -8.85 -13.18 5.37
N VAL A 45 -9.45 -12.00 5.56
CA VAL A 45 -10.35 -11.75 6.68
C VAL A 45 -11.75 -12.20 6.27
N HIS A 46 -12.19 -13.32 6.83
CA HIS A 46 -13.46 -13.96 6.47
C HIS A 46 -14.69 -13.34 7.12
N VAL A 47 -14.51 -12.62 8.22
CA VAL A 47 -15.58 -11.89 8.92
C VAL A 47 -15.09 -10.47 9.17
N THR A 48 -15.76 -9.48 8.59
CA THR A 48 -15.29 -8.09 8.54
C THR A 48 -16.28 -7.13 9.20
N PRO A 49 -15.82 -5.95 9.66
CA PRO A 49 -16.72 -4.92 10.16
C PRO A 49 -17.70 -4.43 9.09
N ASP A 50 -18.84 -3.88 9.52
CA ASP A 50 -19.84 -3.30 8.63
C ASP A 50 -19.22 -2.30 7.63
N GLY A 51 -19.65 -2.45 6.37
CA GLY A 51 -19.20 -1.64 5.24
C GLY A 51 -17.86 -2.05 4.64
N VAL A 52 -17.13 -3.00 5.23
CA VAL A 52 -15.95 -3.60 4.61
C VAL A 52 -16.40 -4.81 3.79
N ARG A 53 -15.77 -5.06 2.62
CA ARG A 53 -16.13 -6.24 1.81
C ARG A 53 -15.86 -7.52 2.60
N GLU A 54 -16.68 -8.55 2.39
CA GLU A 54 -16.51 -9.86 3.02
C GLU A 54 -16.61 -10.97 1.96
N PRO A 55 -15.63 -11.89 1.87
CA PRO A 55 -14.33 -11.88 2.55
C PRO A 55 -13.39 -10.77 2.02
N ASN A 56 -12.46 -10.30 2.85
CA ASN A 56 -11.48 -9.28 2.48
C ASN A 56 -10.06 -9.84 2.38
N ALA A 57 -9.55 -9.98 1.15
CA ALA A 57 -8.15 -10.31 0.93
C ALA A 57 -7.25 -9.09 1.19
N LEU A 58 -6.20 -9.29 1.97
CA LEU A 58 -5.16 -8.30 2.29
C LEU A 58 -3.79 -8.85 1.89
N GLY A 59 -2.90 -7.96 1.48
CA GLY A 59 -1.53 -8.28 1.16
C GLY A 59 -0.54 -7.33 1.83
N LEU A 60 0.65 -7.85 2.13
CA LEU A 60 1.84 -7.07 2.45
C LEU A 60 2.77 -7.13 1.25
N ALA A 61 3.04 -5.99 0.62
CA ALA A 61 3.92 -5.90 -0.53
C ALA A 61 5.16 -5.03 -0.22
N ALA A 62 6.32 -5.48 -0.69
CA ALA A 62 7.56 -4.72 -0.66
C ALA A 62 7.77 -3.99 -1.98
N PHE A 63 8.05 -2.70 -1.91
CA PHE A 63 8.34 -1.85 -3.04
C PHE A 63 9.81 -1.41 -3.04
N PRO A 64 10.35 -0.99 -4.20
CA PRO A 64 11.71 -0.47 -4.29
C PRO A 64 11.97 0.66 -3.28
N GLY A 65 13.22 0.76 -2.80
CA GLY A 65 13.62 1.77 -1.82
C GLY A 65 13.22 1.46 -0.37
N GLY A 66 12.69 0.27 -0.09
CA GLY A 66 12.43 -0.22 1.27
C GLY A 66 11.02 0.04 1.80
N ALA A 67 10.11 0.56 0.98
CA ALA A 67 8.73 0.80 1.38
C ALA A 67 7.94 -0.51 1.43
N ASN A 68 7.28 -0.78 2.56
CA ASN A 68 6.36 -1.89 2.71
C ASN A 68 4.93 -1.38 2.89
N VAL A 69 3.97 -1.96 2.17
CA VAL A 69 2.56 -1.52 2.19
C VAL A 69 1.65 -2.70 2.47
N VAL A 70 0.80 -2.54 3.50
CA VAL A 70 -0.34 -3.42 3.73
C VAL A 70 -1.58 -2.79 3.11
N ALA A 71 -2.26 -3.50 2.21
CA ALA A 71 -3.47 -3.00 1.57
C ALA A 71 -4.40 -4.15 1.15
N GLN A 72 -5.65 -3.81 0.83
CA GLN A 72 -6.61 -4.76 0.27
C GLN A 72 -6.16 -5.18 -1.14
N LEU A 73 -6.39 -6.44 -1.52
CA LEU A 73 -6.09 -6.95 -2.86
C LEU A 73 -7.27 -6.75 -3.81
N ASP A 74 -7.09 -6.21 -5.01
CA ASP A 74 -8.19 -6.09 -5.99
C ASP A 74 -8.63 -7.45 -6.57
N GLU A 75 -7.74 -8.44 -6.51
CA GLU A 75 -7.92 -9.77 -7.07
C GLU A 75 -7.22 -10.85 -6.22
N THR A 76 -7.35 -12.11 -6.62
CA THR A 76 -6.62 -13.22 -5.99
C THR A 76 -5.17 -13.20 -6.45
N LEU A 77 -4.26 -12.96 -5.52
CA LEU A 77 -2.81 -12.95 -5.76
C LEU A 77 -2.11 -13.94 -4.82
N SER A 78 -0.93 -14.38 -5.25
CA SER A 78 -0.05 -15.30 -4.53
C SER A 78 1.23 -14.60 -4.08
N ILE A 79 1.84 -15.13 -3.03
CA ILE A 79 3.17 -14.67 -2.58
C ILE A 79 4.16 -14.83 -3.76
N GLY A 80 4.98 -13.81 -3.99
CA GLY A 80 5.92 -13.71 -5.11
C GLY A 80 5.35 -13.01 -6.35
N ASP A 81 4.03 -12.73 -6.40
CA ASP A 81 3.45 -12.00 -7.52
C ASP A 81 3.92 -10.54 -7.54
N GLY A 82 4.15 -10.03 -8.75
CA GLY A 82 4.40 -8.61 -8.99
C GLY A 82 3.13 -7.80 -8.83
N VAL A 83 3.20 -6.72 -8.05
CA VAL A 83 2.04 -5.88 -7.73
C VAL A 83 2.31 -4.39 -7.90
N ARG A 84 1.22 -3.63 -8.07
CA ARG A 84 1.24 -2.16 -8.14
C ARG A 84 0.20 -1.55 -7.20
N LEU A 85 0.41 -0.30 -6.81
CA LEU A 85 -0.56 0.48 -6.06
C LEU A 85 -1.62 1.06 -6.99
N VAL A 86 -2.89 0.81 -6.69
CA VAL A 86 -4.04 1.41 -7.37
C VAL A 86 -4.85 2.24 -6.40
N GLY A 87 -4.98 3.54 -6.69
CA GLY A 87 -5.67 4.50 -5.83
C GLY A 87 -7.17 4.58 -6.07
N ASP A 88 -7.81 5.44 -5.28
CA ASP A 88 -9.23 5.80 -5.37
C ASP A 88 -10.20 4.60 -5.30
N ARG A 89 -9.79 3.54 -4.59
CA ARG A 89 -10.62 2.35 -4.35
C ARG A 89 -11.42 2.54 -3.07
N GLU A 90 -12.69 2.18 -3.09
CA GLU A 90 -13.49 2.09 -1.87
C GLU A 90 -12.91 0.99 -0.95
N LEU A 91 -12.50 1.37 0.25
CA LEU A 91 -11.98 0.44 1.27
C LEU A 91 -13.07 0.03 2.26
N ARG A 92 -14.01 0.94 2.53
CA ARG A 92 -15.12 0.74 3.46
C ARG A 92 -16.26 1.72 3.16
N ALA A 93 -17.49 1.25 3.09
CA ALA A 93 -18.67 2.10 3.13
C ALA A 93 -18.92 2.61 4.57
N THR A 94 -19.17 3.91 4.73
CA THR A 94 -19.51 4.52 6.02
C THR A 94 -20.74 5.42 5.87
N ASP A 95 -21.35 5.84 6.97
CA ASP A 95 -22.52 6.75 6.95
C ASP A 95 -22.17 8.11 6.31
N ASP A 96 -20.91 8.55 6.43
CA ASP A 96 -20.39 9.80 5.84
C ASP A 96 -19.92 9.63 4.38
N GLY A 97 -20.15 8.45 3.78
CA GLY A 97 -19.71 8.09 2.44
C GLY A 97 -18.57 7.07 2.40
N PRO A 98 -18.08 6.69 1.21
CA PRO A 98 -17.05 5.67 1.08
C PRO A 98 -15.69 6.19 1.56
N LEU A 99 -15.05 5.46 2.48
CA LEU A 99 -13.64 5.61 2.77
C LEU A 99 -12.87 5.09 1.57
N ARG A 100 -12.11 5.95 0.90
CA ARG A 100 -11.31 5.59 -0.29
C ARG A 100 -9.82 5.56 0.04
N GLY A 101 -9.09 4.72 -0.68
CA GLY A 101 -7.65 4.60 -0.52
C GLY A 101 -7.01 3.74 -1.60
N VAL A 102 -5.90 3.12 -1.25
CA VAL A 102 -5.11 2.27 -2.15
C VAL A 102 -5.40 0.79 -1.94
N ARG A 103 -5.29 0.05 -3.04
CA ARG A 103 -5.24 -1.41 -3.08
C ARG A 103 -4.01 -1.89 -3.84
N LEU A 104 -3.71 -3.18 -3.70
CA LEU A 104 -2.72 -3.88 -4.50
C LEU A 104 -3.42 -4.63 -5.63
N ALA A 105 -2.90 -4.50 -6.85
CA ALA A 105 -3.37 -5.22 -8.03
C ALA A 105 -2.17 -5.85 -8.75
N ALA A 106 -2.42 -6.84 -9.61
CA ALA A 106 -1.39 -7.40 -10.46
C ALA A 106 -0.75 -6.33 -11.37
N VAL A 107 0.53 -6.53 -11.68
CA VAL A 107 1.16 -5.85 -12.81
C VAL A 107 0.57 -6.42 -14.10
N GLU A 108 0.19 -5.55 -15.04
CA GLU A 108 -0.31 -5.95 -16.37
C GLU A 108 0.77 -6.59 -17.25
#